data_AF-A0A0F6HCD0-F1
#
_entry.id   AF-A0A0F6HCD0-F1
#
_cell.length_a   1.000
_cell.length_b   1.000
_cell.length_c   1.000
_cell.angle_alpha   90.00
_cell.angle_beta   90.00
_cell.angle_gamma   90.00
#
_symmetry.space_group_name_H-M   'P 1'
#
loop_
_entity.id
_entity.type
_entity.pdbx_description
1 polymer ?
#
loop_
_entity_poly.entity_id
_entity_poly.type
_entity_poly.pdbx_seq_one_letter_code
_entity_poly.pdbx_strand_id
1 'polypeptide(L)'
;MYPRKLFLFVLLLFVFQCSSPKKEITESDLKRVLERVSIARINANLKISSEKSPSGDLTFFLEACSAYRLDPDSVLKSLKQKNPALHEALIKEYEK
;
A
#
# COMPACT_ATOMS: atom_id res chain seq x y z
N MET A 1 29.64 29.91 -11.24
CA MET A 1 29.26 29.34 -12.55
C MET A 1 28.81 27.87 -12.40
N TYR A 2 27.76 27.56 -11.63
CA TYR A 2 27.21 26.19 -11.49
C TYR A 2 25.69 26.06 -11.18
N PRO A 3 24.83 27.11 -11.14
CA PRO A 3 23.45 26.93 -10.65
C PRO A 3 22.55 26.14 -11.62
N ARG A 4 22.83 26.17 -12.93
CA ARG A 4 21.98 25.52 -13.95
C ARG A 4 21.93 24.00 -13.85
N LYS A 5 23.05 23.35 -13.48
CA LYS A 5 23.09 21.88 -13.37
C LYS A 5 22.41 21.37 -12.09
N LEU A 6 22.49 22.14 -11.01
CA LEU A 6 21.82 21.81 -9.75
C LEU A 6 20.30 21.91 -9.87
N PHE A 7 19.82 22.94 -10.58
CA PHE A 7 18.40 23.12 -10.87
C PHE A 7 17.81 21.97 -11.70
N LEU A 8 18.55 21.50 -12.72
CA LEU A 8 18.15 20.33 -13.53
C LEU A 8 18.06 19.05 -12.69
N PHE A 9 18.97 18.86 -11.72
CA PHE A 9 18.98 17.69 -10.85
C PHE A 9 17.79 17.67 -9.90
N VAL A 10 17.43 18.83 -9.33
CA VAL A 10 16.24 18.99 -8.47
C VAL A 10 14.96 18.78 -9.29
N LEU A 11 14.92 19.30 -10.53
CA LEU A 11 13.79 19.09 -11.43
C LEU A 11 13.60 17.60 -11.73
N LEU A 12 14.69 16.86 -11.99
CA LEU A 12 14.65 15.44 -12.31
C LEU A 12 14.12 14.60 -11.13
N LEU A 13 14.52 14.93 -9.91
CA LEU A 13 14.04 14.26 -8.69
C LEU A 13 12.54 14.50 -8.46
N PHE A 14 12.01 15.66 -8.87
CA PHE A 14 10.59 15.98 -8.75
C PHE A 14 9.72 15.13 -9.70
N VAL A 15 10.20 14.85 -10.92
CA VAL A 15 9.45 14.04 -11.90
C VAL A 15 9.27 12.60 -11.43
N PHE A 16 10.22 12.03 -10.69
CA PHE A 16 10.10 10.67 -10.14
C PHE A 16 9.04 10.53 -9.02
N GLN A 17 8.72 11.63 -8.34
CA GLN A 17 7.71 11.66 -7.26
C GLN A 17 6.28 11.88 -7.78
N CYS A 18 6.10 12.24 -9.06
CA CYS A 18 4.80 12.57 -9.65
C CYS A 18 4.16 11.45 -10.49
N SER A 19 4.57 10.18 -10.32
CA SER A 19 3.82 9.09 -10.95
C SER A 19 2.55 8.81 -10.13
N SER A 20 1.39 9.13 -10.71
CA SER A 20 0.08 8.86 -10.10
C SER A 20 -0.03 7.37 -9.74
N PRO A 21 -0.60 7.03 -8.56
CA PRO A 21 -0.88 5.64 -8.23
C PRO A 21 -1.75 5.00 -9.32
N LYS A 22 -1.46 3.73 -9.59
CA LYS A 22 -2.17 2.94 -10.60
C LYS A 22 -3.61 2.74 -10.13
N LYS A 23 -4.57 3.22 -10.93
CA LYS A 23 -6.02 3.13 -10.63
C LYS A 23 -6.67 1.86 -11.16
N GLU A 24 -6.12 1.27 -12.20
CA GLU A 24 -6.60 0.00 -12.75
C GLU A 24 -5.91 -1.16 -12.05
N ILE A 25 -6.66 -1.95 -11.29
CA ILE A 25 -6.14 -3.04 -10.47
C ILE A 25 -6.40 -4.35 -11.19
N THR A 26 -5.32 -5.05 -11.56
CA THR A 26 -5.43 -6.39 -12.14
C THR A 26 -5.53 -7.44 -11.03
N GLU A 27 -5.92 -8.66 -11.39
CA GLU A 27 -5.94 -9.79 -10.47
C GLU A 27 -4.56 -10.11 -9.88
N SER A 28 -3.49 -9.94 -10.66
CA SER A 28 -2.12 -10.12 -10.18
C SER A 28 -1.73 -9.08 -9.14
N ASP A 29 -2.20 -7.84 -9.29
CA ASP A 29 -1.91 -6.76 -8.34
C ASP A 29 -2.61 -7.02 -7.01
N LEU A 30 -3.89 -7.39 -7.06
CA LEU A 30 -4.67 -7.74 -5.87
C LEU A 30 -4.04 -8.94 -5.13
N LYS A 31 -3.60 -9.97 -5.87
CA LYS A 31 -2.90 -11.12 -5.28
C LYS A 31 -1.63 -10.70 -4.55
N ARG A 32 -0.80 -9.85 -5.16
CA ARG A 32 0.43 -9.32 -4.55
C ARG A 32 0.17 -8.52 -3.28
N VAL A 33 -0.87 -7.68 -3.27
CA VAL A 33 -1.27 -6.94 -2.07
C VAL A 33 -1.63 -7.90 -0.95
N LEU A 34 -2.50 -8.88 -1.22
CA LEU A 34 -2.93 -9.85 -0.21
C LEU A 34 -1.79 -10.72 0.32
N GLU A 35 -0.86 -11.13 -0.55
CA GLU A 35 0.35 -11.87 -0.14
C GLU A 35 1.26 -11.02 0.77
N ARG A 36 1.43 -9.74 0.45
CA ARG A 36 2.26 -8.86 1.30
C ARG A 36 1.62 -8.61 2.65
N VAL A 37 0.30 -8.41 2.69
CA VAL A 37 -0.48 -8.27 3.93
C VAL A 37 -0.37 -9.53 4.79
N SER A 38 -0.51 -10.71 4.20
CA SER A 38 -0.43 -11.96 4.96
C SER A 38 0.97 -12.20 5.54
N ILE A 39 2.02 -11.92 4.78
CA ILE A 39 3.41 -11.98 5.27
C ILE A 39 3.63 -10.97 6.41
N ALA A 40 3.14 -9.74 6.26
CA ALA A 40 3.30 -8.69 7.28
C ALA A 40 2.58 -9.06 8.58
N ARG A 41 1.36 -9.61 8.50
CA ARG A 41 0.61 -10.13 9.65
C ARG A 41 1.32 -11.30 10.31
N ILE A 42 1.84 -12.26 9.56
CA ILE A 42 2.63 -13.38 10.11
C ILE A 42 3.86 -12.85 10.84
N ASN A 43 4.61 -11.94 10.23
CA ASN A 43 5.78 -11.34 10.85
C ASN A 43 5.45 -10.56 12.12
N ALA A 44 4.34 -9.83 12.13
CA ALA A 44 3.86 -9.14 13.31
C ALA A 44 3.51 -10.13 14.42
N ASN A 45 2.78 -11.21 14.09
CA ASN A 45 2.43 -12.26 15.05
C ASN A 45 3.66 -12.98 15.64
N LEU A 46 4.69 -13.24 14.83
CA LEU A 46 5.96 -13.81 15.31
C LEU A 46 6.75 -12.83 16.20
N LYS A 47 6.54 -11.53 16.03
CA LYS A 47 7.19 -10.46 16.81
C LYS A 47 6.42 -10.05 18.07
N ILE A 48 5.25 -10.65 18.36
CA ILE A 48 4.41 -10.34 19.56
C ILE A 48 5.15 -10.51 20.89
N SER A 49 6.31 -11.17 20.92
CA SER A 49 7.23 -11.15 22.07
C SER A 49 7.73 -9.73 22.45
N SER A 50 7.60 -8.76 21.54
CA SER A 50 8.00 -7.37 21.74
C SER A 50 6.78 -6.52 22.11
N GLU A 51 6.90 -5.69 23.15
CA GLU A 51 5.89 -4.83 23.82
C GLU A 51 5.02 -3.88 22.95
N LYS A 52 5.07 -3.99 21.62
CA LYS A 52 4.25 -3.18 20.71
C LYS A 52 2.91 -3.86 20.42
N SER A 53 1.84 -3.10 20.59
CA SER A 53 0.49 -3.48 20.13
C SER A 53 0.54 -3.95 18.67
N PRO A 54 -0.12 -5.06 18.32
CA PRO A 54 -0.11 -5.57 16.96
C PRO A 54 -0.63 -4.48 16.01
N SER A 55 0.16 -4.16 14.98
CA SER A 55 -0.30 -3.27 13.92
C SER A 55 -1.48 -3.92 13.19
N GLY A 56 -2.58 -3.17 13.04
CA GLY A 56 -3.83 -3.67 12.47
C GLY A 56 -3.71 -3.98 10.98
N ASP A 57 -4.66 -4.78 10.47
CA ASP A 57 -4.63 -5.26 9.09
C ASP A 57 -4.71 -4.13 8.06
N LEU A 58 -5.41 -3.04 8.40
CA LEU A 58 -5.44 -1.83 7.60
C LEU A 58 -4.05 -1.25 7.38
N THR A 59 -3.19 -1.27 8.40
CA THR A 59 -1.84 -0.71 8.29
C THR A 59 -1.02 -1.50 7.28
N PHE A 60 -1.07 -2.83 7.36
CA PHE A 60 -0.39 -3.69 6.39
C PHE A 60 -0.96 -3.54 4.98
N PHE A 61 -2.28 -3.36 4.86
CA PHE A 61 -2.93 -3.11 3.59
C PHE A 61 -2.44 -1.82 2.93
N LEU A 62 -2.43 -0.71 3.67
CA LEU A 62 -1.96 0.58 3.17
C LEU A 62 -0.46 0.55 2.82
N GLU A 63 0.35 -0.15 3.63
CA GLU A 63 1.77 -0.36 3.32
C GLU A 63 1.95 -1.14 2.01
N ALA A 64 1.14 -2.19 1.80
CA ALA A 64 1.19 -2.98 0.58
C ALA A 64 0.74 -2.16 -0.66
N CYS A 65 -0.33 -1.38 -0.55
CA CYS A 65 -0.75 -0.45 -1.60
C CYS A 65 0.34 0.57 -1.93
N SER A 66 0.96 1.17 -0.90
CA SER A 66 2.06 2.13 -1.07
C SER A 66 3.27 1.50 -1.75
N ALA A 67 3.69 0.30 -1.31
CA ALA A 67 4.84 -0.40 -1.86
C ALA A 67 4.69 -0.72 -3.36
N TYR A 68 3.47 -0.97 -3.82
CA TYR A 68 3.17 -1.23 -5.23
C TYR A 68 2.65 -0.01 -5.99
N ARG A 69 2.60 1.18 -5.36
CA ARG A 69 2.06 2.43 -5.92
C ARG A 69 0.64 2.23 -6.48
N LEU A 70 -0.18 1.49 -5.74
CA LEU A 70 -1.57 1.21 -6.07
C LEU A 70 -2.50 2.14 -5.30
N ASP A 71 -3.61 2.51 -5.93
CA ASP A 71 -4.66 3.29 -5.30
C ASP A 71 -5.48 2.42 -4.32
N PRO A 72 -5.53 2.74 -3.01
CA PRO A 72 -6.21 1.90 -2.00
C PRO A 72 -7.70 1.72 -2.27
N ASP A 73 -8.39 2.76 -2.72
CA ASP A 73 -9.82 2.72 -3.03
C ASP A 73 -10.11 1.77 -4.19
N SER A 74 -9.32 1.85 -5.26
CA SER A 74 -9.41 0.91 -6.37
C SER A 74 -9.12 -0.53 -5.94
N VAL A 75 -8.16 -0.75 -5.02
CA VAL A 75 -7.85 -2.10 -4.50
C VAL A 75 -9.00 -2.62 -3.64
N LEU A 76 -9.59 -1.79 -2.76
CA LEU A 76 -10.78 -2.14 -1.97
C LEU A 76 -11.96 -2.48 -2.88
N LYS A 77 -12.17 -1.71 -3.95
CA LYS A 77 -13.23 -1.98 -4.92
C LYS A 77 -13.05 -3.34 -5.61
N SER A 78 -11.84 -3.67 -6.06
CA SER A 78 -11.52 -4.98 -6.63
C SER A 78 -11.63 -6.11 -5.60
N LEU A 79 -11.23 -5.84 -4.36
CA LEU A 79 -11.35 -6.78 -3.25
C LEU A 79 -12.81 -7.09 -2.92
N LYS A 80 -13.71 -6.10 -2.95
CA LYS A 80 -15.15 -6.29 -2.75
C LYS A 80 -15.75 -7.31 -3.72
N GLN A 81 -15.27 -7.33 -4.96
CA GLN A 81 -15.75 -8.27 -5.98
C GLN A 81 -15.24 -9.70 -5.77
N LYS A 82 -14.00 -9.87 -5.30
CA LYS A 82 -13.39 -11.21 -5.12
C LYS A 82 -13.59 -11.81 -3.73
N ASN A 83 -13.57 -11.00 -2.68
CA ASN A 83 -13.72 -11.42 -1.30
C ASN A 83 -14.43 -10.34 -0.46
N PRO A 84 -15.78 -10.31 -0.47
CA PRO A 84 -16.55 -9.28 0.21
C PRO A 84 -16.37 -9.31 1.73
N ALA A 85 -16.13 -10.47 2.34
CA ALA A 85 -15.91 -10.59 3.78
C ALA A 85 -14.62 -9.89 4.22
N LEU A 86 -13.53 -10.07 3.47
CA LEU A 86 -12.25 -9.40 3.75
C LEU A 86 -12.35 -7.90 3.49
N HIS A 87 -13.10 -7.50 2.45
CA HIS A 87 -13.41 -6.09 2.20
C HIS A 87 -14.17 -5.45 3.37
N GLU A 88 -15.22 -6.09 3.89
CA GLU A 88 -15.97 -5.57 5.05
C GLU A 88 -15.12 -5.41 6.31
N ALA A 89 -14.16 -6.31 6.54
CA ALA A 89 -13.24 -6.20 7.65
C ALA A 89 -12.31 -4.98 7.52
N LEU A 90 -11.77 -4.74 6.31
CA LEU A 90 -10.85 -3.64 6.03
C LEU A 90 -11.56 -2.28 5.94
N ILE A 91 -12.74 -2.20 5.30
CA ILE A 91 -13.44 -0.93 5.06
C ILE A 91 -13.92 -0.28 6.36
N LYS A 92 -14.32 -1.09 7.36
CA LYS A 92 -14.73 -0.61 8.69
C LYS A 92 -13.61 0.11 9.44
N GLU A 93 -12.37 -0.28 9.20
CA GLU A 93 -11.19 0.40 9.75
C GLU A 93 -10.76 1.58 8.88
N TYR A 94 -10.96 1.50 7.56
CA TYR A 94 -10.53 2.53 6.59
C TYR A 94 -11.37 3.80 6.63
N GLU A 95 -12.69 3.69 6.82
CA GLU A 95 -13.62 4.83 6.86
C GLU A 95 -13.70 5.52 8.23
N LYS A 96 -12.93 5.05 9.23
CA LYS A 96 -13.00 5.48 10.62
C LYS A 96 -12.00 6.59 10.93
#